data_AF-A0A7C5H664-F1
#
_entry.id   AF-A0A7C5H664-F1
#
_cell.length_a   1.000
_cell.length_b   1.000
_cell.length_c   1.000
_cell.angle_alpha   90.00
_cell.angle_beta   90.00
_cell.angle_gamma   90.00
#
_symmetry.space_group_name_H-M   'P 1'
#
loop_
_entity.id
_entity.type
_entity.pdbx_description
1 polymer ?
#
loop_
_entity_poly.entity_id
_entity_poly.type
_entity_poly.pdbx_seq_one_letter_code
_entity_poly.pdbx_strand_id
1 'polypeptide(L)'
;MRKIAGFVHPGKDSEENDSLGPYNQLPDIIRINKVDEIIFSAKVISSEEIIQNMMKLSRLNIDFKIAHPEGLSIIGSNSIDSKGEIFEISLNAVNNKKNLRKKRVLDLAISFIFLLTLPISLFTVKKKCGFIVNIFYVISGRKSWIGYDLQADSKSMEQDSVQQGVLTPASLYPRSTGQERKRINLSYAKDYRLSKDIEIILKKWKQLGE
;
A
#
# COMPACT_ATOMS: atom_id res chain seq x y z
N MET A 1 8.70 24.11 -1.97
CA MET A 1 9.27 22.74 -2.15
C MET A 1 10.16 22.46 -0.96
N ARG A 2 9.88 21.43 -0.16
CA ARG A 2 10.70 21.10 1.02
C ARG A 2 12.01 20.45 0.55
N LYS A 3 13.14 20.86 1.13
CA LYS A 3 14.48 20.35 0.78
C LYS A 3 15.06 19.62 1.99
N ILE A 4 15.70 18.48 1.75
CA ILE A 4 16.42 17.75 2.78
C ILE A 4 17.69 18.53 3.10
N ALA A 5 17.84 18.95 4.36
CA ALA A 5 19.05 19.63 4.84
C ALA A 5 20.23 18.65 4.98
N GLY A 6 19.96 17.41 5.38
CA GLY A 6 20.92 16.30 5.47
C GLY A 6 20.48 15.27 6.52
N PHE A 7 21.33 14.29 6.81
CA PHE A 7 21.02 13.18 7.73
C PHE A 7 21.81 13.29 9.04
N VAL A 8 21.26 12.74 10.12
CA VAL A 8 21.91 12.70 11.45
C VAL A 8 21.97 11.27 11.94
N HIS A 9 23.16 10.81 12.32
CA HIS A 9 23.41 9.43 12.72
C HIS A 9 23.46 9.28 14.26
N PRO A 10 22.81 8.25 14.84
CA PRO A 10 22.86 7.96 16.28
C PRO A 10 24.18 7.31 16.73
N GLY A 11 25.00 6.79 15.82
CA GLY A 11 26.29 6.15 16.11
C GLY A 11 27.49 7.08 15.99
N LYS A 12 28.64 6.68 16.57
CA LYS A 12 29.90 7.43 16.52
C LYS A 12 30.66 7.33 15.19
N ASP A 13 30.39 6.30 14.38
CA ASP A 13 31.21 5.96 13.21
C ASP A 13 30.36 5.73 11.95
N SER A 14 29.95 6.81 11.31
CA SER A 14 29.45 6.73 9.93
C SER A 14 29.83 8.00 9.17
N GLU A 15 30.97 7.94 8.50
CA GLU A 15 31.41 8.91 7.49
C GLU A 15 30.61 8.71 6.20
N GLU A 16 29.31 9.01 6.24
CA GLU A 16 28.53 9.20 5.02
C GLU A 16 28.62 10.67 4.60
N ASN A 17 28.90 10.92 3.31
CA ASN A 17 29.14 12.24 2.72
C ASN A 17 27.98 13.25 2.89
N ASP A 18 26.78 12.80 3.29
CA ASP A 18 25.57 13.63 3.49
C ASP A 18 25.15 13.77 4.98
N SER A 19 26.03 13.41 5.91
CA SER A 19 25.78 13.53 7.35
C SER A 19 26.05 14.94 7.86
N LEU A 20 25.06 15.57 8.51
CA LEU A 20 25.19 16.89 9.15
C LEU A 20 25.91 16.84 10.51
N GLY A 21 26.20 15.64 11.00
CA GLY A 21 26.93 15.44 12.24
C GLY A 21 26.27 14.43 13.18
N PRO A 22 26.83 14.27 14.39
CA PRO A 22 26.38 13.31 15.37
C PRO A 22 25.08 13.73 16.07
N TYR A 23 24.31 12.74 16.50
CA TYR A 23 23.02 12.91 17.17
C TYR A 23 23.04 13.80 18.43
N ASN A 24 24.17 13.85 19.15
CA ASN A 24 24.31 14.70 20.32
C ASN A 24 24.36 16.21 20.01
N GLN A 25 24.64 16.59 18.76
CA GLN A 25 24.69 17.98 18.29
C GLN A 25 23.39 18.41 17.59
N LEU A 26 22.34 17.60 17.68
CA LEU A 26 21.05 17.86 17.04
C LEU A 26 20.51 19.28 17.29
N PRO A 27 20.56 19.88 18.50
CA PRO A 27 20.13 21.26 18.72
C PRO A 27 20.90 22.30 17.90
N ASP A 28 22.20 22.12 17.70
CA ASP A 28 23.06 23.05 16.97
C ASP A 28 22.86 22.90 15.47
N ILE A 29 22.75 21.65 14.98
CA ILE A 29 22.43 21.32 13.58
C ILE A 29 21.13 21.99 13.16
N ILE A 30 20.10 21.89 14.00
CA ILE A 30 18.79 22.52 13.78
C ILE A 30 18.92 24.04 13.64
N ARG A 31 19.67 24.70 14.52
CA ARG A 31 19.81 26.16 14.54
C ARG A 31 20.59 26.68 13.35
N ILE A 32 21.72 26.04 13.03
CA ILE A 32 22.60 26.44 11.92
C ILE A 32 21.87 26.28 10.59
N ASN A 33 21.17 25.16 10.40
CA ASN A 33 20.50 24.84 9.14
C ASN A 33 19.07 25.37 9.07
N LYS A 34 18.56 26.04 10.13
CA LYS A 34 17.18 26.53 10.26
C LYS A 34 16.17 25.44 9.88
N VAL A 35 16.29 24.29 10.55
CA VAL A 35 15.44 23.13 10.31
C VAL A 35 14.08 23.34 10.95
N ASP A 36 13.03 23.26 10.14
CA ASP A 36 11.63 23.43 10.60
C ASP A 36 10.91 22.08 10.82
N GLU A 37 11.48 20.96 10.35
CA GLU A 37 10.89 19.62 10.49
C GLU A 37 11.97 18.53 10.70
N ILE A 38 11.73 17.59 11.61
CA ILE A 38 12.59 16.44 11.89
C ILE A 38 11.80 15.15 11.71
N ILE A 39 12.39 14.19 10.98
CA ILE A 39 11.82 12.86 10.77
C ILE A 39 12.69 11.82 11.49
N PHE A 40 12.15 11.21 12.55
CA PHE A 40 12.80 10.13 13.28
C PHE A 40 12.54 8.78 12.59
N SER A 41 13.57 7.93 12.48
CA SER A 41 13.41 6.57 12.01
C SER A 41 13.25 5.60 13.18
N ALA A 42 12.04 5.08 13.39
CA ALA A 42 11.74 4.10 14.43
C ALA A 42 12.34 2.70 14.16
N LYS A 43 13.10 2.54 13.06
CA LYS A 43 13.96 1.37 12.82
C LYS A 43 15.26 1.44 13.61
N VAL A 44 15.79 2.64 13.80
CA VAL A 44 17.16 2.88 14.31
C VAL A 44 17.13 3.40 15.74
N ILE A 45 16.10 4.18 16.08
CA ILE A 45 15.97 4.83 17.39
C ILE A 45 14.71 4.29 18.09
N SER A 46 14.80 4.03 19.39
CA SER A 46 13.67 3.55 20.19
C SER A 46 12.60 4.62 20.37
N SER A 47 11.35 4.21 20.62
CA SER A 47 10.25 5.14 20.90
C SER A 47 10.52 6.03 22.12
N GLU A 48 11.22 5.49 23.13
CA GLU A 48 11.60 6.24 24.33
C GLU A 48 12.58 7.37 23.98
N GLU A 49 13.63 7.06 23.22
CA GLU A 49 14.59 8.07 22.76
C GLU A 49 13.93 9.12 21.87
N ILE A 50 13.01 8.74 20.98
CA ILE A 50 12.23 9.69 20.18
C ILE A 50 11.47 10.67 21.08
N ILE A 51 10.72 10.17 22.06
CA ILE A 51 9.94 10.99 23.00
C ILE A 51 10.86 11.93 23.80
N GLN A 52 11.97 11.42 24.32
CA GLN A 52 12.94 12.24 25.06
C GLN A 52 13.49 13.39 24.20
N ASN A 53 13.73 13.15 22.91
CA ASN A 53 14.23 14.19 22.00
C ASN A 53 13.15 15.21 21.64
N MET A 54 11.92 14.77 21.39
CA MET A 54 10.79 15.69 21.22
C MET A 54 10.63 16.60 22.45
N MET A 55 10.77 16.06 23.67
CA MET A 55 10.72 16.87 24.90
C MET A 55 11.88 17.87 24.98
N LYS A 56 13.12 17.45 24.70
CA LYS A 56 14.31 18.33 24.73
C LYS A 56 14.23 19.46 23.70
N LEU A 57 13.72 19.16 22.52
CA LEU A 57 13.65 20.08 21.38
C LEU A 57 12.33 20.84 21.32
N SER A 58 11.35 20.54 22.18
CA SER A 58 10.03 21.18 22.22
C SER A 58 10.05 22.71 22.33
N ARG A 59 11.13 23.29 22.85
CA ARG A 59 11.34 24.74 22.96
C ARG A 59 11.76 25.38 21.64
N LEU A 60 12.17 24.58 20.66
CA LEU A 60 12.45 25.00 19.31
C LEU A 60 11.18 24.74 18.50
N ASN A 61 10.68 25.77 17.82
CA ASN A 61 9.43 25.72 17.06
C ASN A 61 9.57 24.84 15.81
N ILE A 62 9.59 23.52 15.99
CA ILE A 62 9.94 22.50 14.98
C ILE A 62 8.86 21.43 14.96
N ASP A 63 8.49 20.99 13.75
CA ASP A 63 7.60 19.86 13.56
C ASP A 63 8.35 18.53 13.70
N PHE A 64 7.76 17.58 14.43
CA PHE A 64 8.31 16.23 14.58
C PHE A 64 7.47 15.22 13.83
N LYS A 65 8.14 14.28 13.17
CA LYS A 65 7.56 13.18 12.43
C LYS A 65 8.28 11.88 12.76
N ILE A 66 7.57 10.76 12.82
CA ILE A 66 8.14 9.43 13.10
C ILE A 66 7.85 8.49 11.95
N ALA A 67 8.88 8.10 11.20
CA ALA A 67 8.82 7.08 10.18
C ALA A 67 8.87 5.68 10.80
N HIS A 68 7.84 4.87 10.55
CA HIS A 68 7.74 3.49 11.05
C HIS A 68 8.82 2.59 10.42
N PRO A 69 9.36 1.57 11.12
CA PRO A 69 10.42 0.69 10.61
C PRO A 69 10.09 -0.05 9.32
N GLU A 70 8.80 -0.27 9.05
CA GLU A 70 8.33 -0.90 7.81
C GLU A 70 8.13 0.09 6.65
N GLY A 71 8.39 1.39 6.86
CA GLY A 71 8.18 2.46 5.88
C GLY A 71 6.71 2.81 5.63
N LEU A 72 5.79 2.32 6.48
CA LEU A 72 4.34 2.30 6.22
C LEU A 72 3.56 3.48 6.81
N SER A 73 4.18 4.34 7.61
CA SER A 73 3.48 5.46 8.26
C SER A 73 4.48 6.50 8.76
N ILE A 74 4.13 7.78 8.63
CA ILE A 74 4.80 8.89 9.28
C ILE A 74 3.82 9.52 10.28
N ILE A 75 4.14 9.51 11.58
CA ILE A 75 3.29 10.08 12.63
C ILE A 75 3.81 11.48 12.99
N GLY A 76 3.00 12.52 12.77
CA GLY A 76 3.36 13.92 13.03
C GLY A 76 2.79 14.50 14.33
N SER A 77 3.44 15.53 14.88
CA SER A 77 3.00 16.26 16.09
C SER A 77 1.80 17.20 15.87
N ASN A 78 1.43 17.50 14.63
CA ASN A 78 0.42 18.52 14.26
C ASN A 78 -0.88 17.93 13.69
N SER A 79 -1.27 16.72 14.11
CA SER A 79 -2.42 16.01 13.54
C SER A 79 -3.20 15.20 14.56
N ILE A 80 -4.05 15.86 15.34
CA ILE A 80 -5.17 15.19 16.00
C ILE A 80 -6.30 14.88 14.97
N ASP A 81 -6.30 15.55 13.81
CA ASP A 81 -7.36 15.42 12.79
C ASP A 81 -6.92 14.94 11.39
N SER A 82 -5.64 14.59 11.16
CA SER A 82 -5.22 13.95 9.91
C SER A 82 -4.88 12.48 10.06
N LYS A 83 -5.87 11.69 10.51
CA LYS A 83 -5.93 10.23 10.26
C LYS A 83 -5.98 9.87 8.75
N GLY A 84 -5.77 10.84 7.85
CA GLY A 84 -5.95 10.71 6.41
C GLY A 84 -4.69 10.98 5.57
N GLU A 85 -3.61 11.55 6.10
CA GLU A 85 -2.35 11.69 5.34
C GLU A 85 -1.49 10.43 5.45
N ILE A 86 -2.08 9.28 5.13
CA ILE A 86 -1.33 8.16 4.54
C ILE A 86 -1.08 8.59 3.09
N PHE A 87 -0.30 9.66 2.89
CA PHE A 87 0.07 10.09 1.55
C PHE A 87 0.99 9.01 0.97
N GLU A 88 0.39 8.23 0.08
CA GLU A 88 0.91 8.01 -1.26
C GLU A 88 2.40 8.27 -1.39
N ILE A 89 3.17 7.20 -1.51
CA ILE A 89 4.19 6.99 -2.55
C ILE A 89 4.89 5.68 -2.17
N SER A 90 4.86 4.71 -3.09
CA SER A 90 5.74 3.53 -3.18
C SER A 90 5.29 2.13 -2.69
N LEU A 91 4.00 1.83 -2.47
CA LEU A 91 3.57 0.44 -2.21
C LEU A 91 2.32 -0.03 -2.99
N ASN A 92 2.15 0.44 -4.23
CA ASN A 92 1.27 -0.27 -5.16
C ASN A 92 2.11 -1.26 -5.98
N ALA A 93 2.53 -2.38 -5.38
CA ALA A 93 3.18 -3.45 -6.14
C ALA A 93 2.28 -3.92 -7.29
N VAL A 94 0.95 -3.87 -7.10
CA VAL A 94 -0.03 -4.11 -8.18
C VAL A 94 0.10 -3.09 -9.31
N ASN A 95 0.22 -1.78 -9.01
CA ASN A 95 0.30 -0.70 -10.01
C ASN A 95 1.72 -0.47 -10.56
N ASN A 96 2.70 -1.28 -10.15
CA ASN A 96 4.00 -1.28 -10.82
C ASN A 96 3.82 -1.70 -12.28
N LYS A 97 4.33 -0.92 -13.24
CA LYS A 97 4.20 -1.18 -14.69
C LYS A 97 4.55 -2.63 -15.09
N LYS A 98 5.55 -3.25 -14.44
CA LYS A 98 5.92 -4.66 -14.68
C LYS A 98 4.83 -5.63 -14.22
N ASN A 99 4.24 -5.38 -13.05
CA ASN A 99 3.21 -6.22 -12.46
C ASN A 99 1.85 -6.03 -13.16
N LEU A 100 1.51 -4.80 -13.58
CA LEU A 100 0.34 -4.54 -14.41
C LEU A 100 0.38 -5.32 -15.73
N ARG A 101 1.53 -5.34 -16.41
CA ARG A 101 1.69 -6.14 -17.65
C ARG A 101 1.54 -7.63 -17.38
N LYS A 102 2.19 -8.15 -16.34
CA LYS A 102 2.09 -9.56 -15.94
C LYS A 102 0.66 -9.96 -15.59
N LYS A 103 -0.02 -9.12 -14.80
CA LYS A 103 -1.41 -9.30 -14.42
C LYS A 103 -2.32 -9.28 -15.64
N ARG A 104 -2.11 -8.35 -16.56
CA ARG A 104 -2.88 -8.26 -17.80
C ARG A 104 -2.73 -9.50 -18.67
N VAL A 105 -1.51 -10.04 -18.79
CA VAL A 105 -1.26 -11.30 -19.50
C VAL A 105 -1.98 -12.46 -18.83
N LEU A 106 -1.93 -12.55 -17.50
CA LEU A 106 -2.66 -13.57 -16.74
C LEU A 106 -4.17 -13.45 -16.97
N ASP A 107 -4.72 -12.24 -16.89
CA ASP A 107 -6.15 -11.99 -17.07
C ASP A 107 -6.65 -12.45 -18.43
N LEU A 108 -5.90 -12.11 -19.48
CA LEU A 108 -6.22 -12.52 -20.85
C LEU A 108 -6.08 -14.05 -21.01
N ALA A 109 -4.99 -14.64 -20.52
CA ALA A 109 -4.77 -16.09 -20.59
C ALA A 109 -5.91 -16.87 -19.92
N ILE A 110 -6.30 -16.48 -18.70
CA ILE A 110 -7.42 -17.09 -17.97
C ILE A 110 -8.75 -16.87 -18.71
N SER A 111 -8.96 -15.68 -19.30
CA SER A 111 -10.16 -15.41 -20.09
C SER A 111 -10.26 -16.31 -21.31
N PHE A 112 -9.16 -16.55 -22.02
CA PHE A 112 -9.12 -17.48 -23.15
C PHE A 112 -9.37 -18.93 -22.72
N ILE A 113 -8.79 -19.37 -21.59
CA ILE A 113 -9.08 -20.69 -21.02
C ILE A 113 -10.57 -20.82 -20.73
N PHE A 114 -11.18 -19.83 -20.06
CA PHE A 114 -12.61 -19.87 -19.76
C PHE A 114 -13.52 -19.77 -20.99
N LEU A 115 -13.06 -19.12 -22.07
CA LEU A 115 -13.79 -19.11 -23.34
C LEU A 115 -13.76 -20.50 -24.01
N LEU A 116 -12.62 -21.19 -23.96
CA LEU A 116 -12.48 -22.54 -24.49
C LEU A 116 -13.25 -23.56 -23.66
N THR A 117 -13.23 -23.42 -22.33
CA THR A 117 -13.94 -24.31 -21.40
C THR A 117 -15.35 -23.83 -21.08
N LEU A 118 -15.85 -22.79 -21.76
CA LEU A 118 -17.14 -22.15 -21.49
C LEU A 118 -18.30 -23.14 -21.29
N PRO A 119 -18.56 -24.10 -22.20
CA PRO A 119 -19.68 -25.02 -22.03
C PRO A 119 -19.60 -25.82 -20.73
N ILE A 120 -18.40 -26.16 -20.27
CA ILE A 120 -18.16 -26.91 -19.03
C ILE A 120 -18.27 -25.98 -17.81
N SER A 121 -17.61 -24.81 -17.87
CA SER A 121 -17.58 -23.84 -16.78
C SER A 121 -18.97 -23.28 -16.43
N LEU A 122 -19.89 -23.22 -17.40
CA LEU A 122 -21.27 -22.76 -17.17
C LEU A 122 -22.10 -23.70 -16.30
N PHE A 123 -21.74 -24.99 -16.16
CA PHE A 123 -22.44 -25.91 -15.25
C PHE A 123 -22.10 -25.67 -13.78
N THR A 124 -20.97 -25.03 -13.50
CA THR A 124 -20.38 -24.97 -12.15
C THR A 124 -20.39 -23.57 -11.55
N VAL A 125 -20.39 -22.52 -12.38
CA VAL A 125 -20.46 -21.13 -11.92
C VAL A 125 -21.90 -20.77 -11.54
N LYS A 126 -22.08 -20.10 -10.38
CA LYS A 126 -23.41 -19.78 -9.82
C LYS A 126 -24.24 -18.87 -10.74
N LYS A 127 -23.61 -17.81 -11.27
CA LYS A 127 -24.25 -16.80 -12.12
C LYS A 127 -23.69 -16.86 -13.55
N LYS A 128 -24.34 -17.65 -14.40
CA LYS A 128 -23.92 -17.96 -15.77
C LYS A 128 -23.77 -16.73 -16.67
N CYS A 129 -24.81 -15.89 -16.74
CA CYS A 129 -24.78 -14.68 -17.56
C CYS A 129 -23.72 -13.68 -17.08
N GLY A 130 -23.61 -13.51 -15.77
CA GLY A 130 -22.59 -12.65 -15.17
C GLY A 130 -21.17 -13.12 -15.48
N PHE A 131 -20.93 -14.43 -15.51
CA PHE A 131 -19.62 -14.99 -15.87
C PHE A 131 -19.22 -14.64 -17.30
N ILE A 132 -20.13 -14.83 -18.26
CA ILE A 132 -19.90 -14.48 -19.66
C ILE A 132 -19.60 -12.98 -19.79
N VAL A 133 -20.42 -12.12 -19.18
CA VAL A 133 -20.22 -10.67 -19.17
C VAL A 133 -18.87 -10.29 -18.55
N ASN A 134 -18.50 -10.91 -17.44
CA ASN A 134 -17.22 -10.67 -16.78
C ASN A 134 -16.02 -11.08 -17.65
N ILE A 135 -16.09 -12.19 -18.40
CA ILE A 135 -15.04 -12.55 -19.39
C ILE A 135 -14.83 -11.40 -20.38
N PHE A 136 -15.89 -10.85 -20.95
CA PHE A 136 -15.77 -9.73 -21.91
C PHE A 136 -15.28 -8.43 -21.25
N TYR A 137 -15.69 -8.14 -20.01
CA TYR A 137 -15.13 -7.01 -19.26
C TYR A 137 -13.64 -7.16 -18.96
N VAL A 138 -13.19 -8.39 -18.69
CA VAL A 138 -11.77 -8.67 -18.51
C VAL A 138 -11.03 -8.53 -19.84
N ILE A 139 -11.51 -9.12 -20.93
CA ILE A 139 -10.87 -8.99 -22.26
C ILE A 139 -10.79 -7.53 -22.71
N SER A 140 -11.84 -6.73 -22.52
CA SER A 140 -11.85 -5.30 -22.85
C SER A 140 -11.00 -4.42 -21.91
N GLY A 141 -10.48 -4.98 -20.82
CA GLY A 141 -9.63 -4.26 -19.86
C GLY A 141 -10.40 -3.37 -18.89
N ARG A 142 -11.73 -3.46 -18.87
CA ARG A 142 -12.59 -2.73 -17.91
C ARG A 142 -12.54 -3.33 -16.51
N LYS A 143 -12.30 -4.65 -16.41
CA LYS A 143 -12.11 -5.38 -15.15
C LYS A 143 -10.85 -6.24 -15.21
N SER A 144 -10.40 -6.68 -14.05
CA SER A 144 -9.42 -7.77 -13.85
C SER A 144 -10.12 -8.94 -13.15
N TRP A 145 -9.58 -10.17 -13.23
CA TRP A 145 -10.18 -11.27 -12.45
C TRP A 145 -10.08 -11.03 -10.96
N ILE A 146 -8.90 -10.61 -10.48
CA ILE A 146 -8.69 -10.20 -9.09
C ILE A 146 -8.40 -8.70 -9.06
N GLY A 147 -9.06 -7.97 -8.19
CA GLY A 147 -8.84 -6.53 -8.03
C GLY A 147 -9.16 -6.07 -6.62
N TYR A 148 -9.07 -4.77 -6.41
CA TYR A 148 -9.27 -4.22 -5.08
C TYR A 148 -10.74 -4.21 -4.70
N ASP A 149 -10.98 -4.36 -3.40
CA ASP A 149 -12.31 -4.24 -2.82
C ASP A 149 -12.69 -2.77 -2.63
N LEU A 150 -13.27 -2.17 -3.66
CA LEU A 150 -13.69 -0.77 -3.66
C LEU A 150 -14.83 -0.46 -2.68
N GLN A 151 -15.59 -1.47 -2.25
CA GLN A 151 -16.69 -1.27 -1.28
C GLN A 151 -16.19 -1.12 0.16
N ALA A 152 -14.99 -1.64 0.47
CA ALA A 152 -14.38 -1.47 1.77
C ALA A 152 -13.90 -0.02 1.98
N ASP A 153 -13.44 0.66 0.91
CA ASP A 153 -12.85 1.99 0.95
C ASP A 153 -13.82 3.07 0.45
N SER A 154 -14.92 3.27 1.17
CA SER A 154 -15.96 4.25 0.85
C SER A 154 -15.54 5.73 0.94
N LYS A 155 -14.26 6.07 1.17
CA LYS A 155 -13.84 7.48 1.32
C LYS A 155 -12.36 7.84 1.12
N SER A 156 -11.45 6.92 0.76
CA SER A 156 -10.01 7.19 0.91
C SER A 156 -9.05 6.56 -0.11
N MET A 157 -9.53 5.96 -1.20
CA MET A 157 -8.66 5.66 -2.33
C MET A 157 -9.05 6.58 -3.47
N GLU A 158 -8.14 7.46 -3.88
CA GLU A 158 -8.25 8.14 -5.17
C GLU A 158 -8.50 7.06 -6.24
N GLN A 159 -9.68 7.15 -6.85
CA GLN A 159 -10.33 6.11 -7.64
C GLN A 159 -9.67 5.92 -9.01
N ASP A 160 -8.61 6.68 -9.30
CA ASP A 160 -8.19 6.98 -10.67
C ASP A 160 -7.19 5.99 -11.27
N SER A 161 -6.76 4.95 -10.56
CA SER A 161 -5.85 3.94 -11.14
C SER A 161 -6.09 2.49 -10.73
N VAL A 162 -7.08 2.23 -9.87
CA VAL A 162 -7.27 0.91 -9.27
C VAL A 162 -8.36 0.13 -10.03
N GLN A 163 -7.93 -0.81 -10.88
CA GLN A 163 -8.86 -1.64 -11.64
C GLN A 163 -9.73 -2.51 -10.73
N GLN A 164 -11.05 -2.37 -10.88
CA GLN A 164 -12.03 -3.20 -10.20
C GLN A 164 -11.86 -4.68 -10.60
N GLY A 165 -11.85 -5.54 -9.59
CA GLY A 165 -11.83 -6.99 -9.77
C GLY A 165 -13.22 -7.58 -9.93
N VAL A 166 -13.32 -8.71 -10.64
CA VAL A 166 -14.49 -9.60 -10.54
C VAL A 166 -14.54 -10.23 -9.14
N LEU A 167 -13.38 -10.69 -8.65
CA LEU A 167 -13.16 -11.12 -7.28
C LEU A 167 -12.18 -10.18 -6.59
N THR A 168 -12.13 -10.26 -5.26
CA THR A 168 -11.18 -9.53 -4.44
C THR A 168 -10.36 -10.50 -3.60
N PRO A 169 -9.18 -10.09 -3.09
CA PRO A 169 -8.44 -10.90 -2.11
C PRO A 169 -9.29 -11.29 -0.88
N ALA A 170 -10.25 -10.44 -0.50
CA ALA A 170 -11.20 -10.71 0.58
C ALA A 170 -12.24 -11.80 0.24
N SER A 171 -12.42 -12.19 -1.03
CA SER A 171 -13.31 -13.29 -1.42
C SER A 171 -12.95 -14.63 -0.77
N LEU A 172 -11.68 -14.80 -0.34
CA LEU A 172 -11.25 -15.95 0.47
C LEU A 172 -11.89 -15.98 1.87
N TYR A 173 -12.22 -14.82 2.44
CA TYR A 173 -12.68 -14.64 3.81
C TYR A 173 -14.08 -14.02 3.85
N PRO A 174 -15.15 -14.76 3.50
CA PRO A 174 -16.50 -14.19 3.36
C PRO A 174 -17.10 -13.61 4.65
N ARG A 175 -16.53 -13.91 5.82
CA ARG A 175 -16.94 -13.35 7.12
C ARG A 175 -16.12 -12.13 7.57
N SER A 176 -15.15 -11.68 6.77
CA SER A 176 -14.28 -10.56 7.15
C SER A 176 -15.08 -9.25 7.24
N THR A 177 -14.83 -8.49 8.30
CA THR A 177 -15.38 -7.15 8.53
C THR A 177 -14.77 -6.11 7.57
N GLY A 178 -15.39 -4.93 7.43
CA GLY A 178 -14.88 -3.87 6.56
C GLY A 178 -13.42 -3.48 6.85
N GLN A 179 -13.04 -3.40 8.13
CA GLN A 179 -11.68 -3.07 8.52
C GLN A 179 -10.67 -4.19 8.20
N GLU A 180 -11.07 -5.45 8.32
CA GLU A 180 -10.25 -6.59 7.91
C GLU A 180 -10.08 -6.64 6.39
N ARG A 181 -11.14 -6.38 5.61
CA ARG A 181 -11.09 -6.30 4.14
C ARG A 181 -10.09 -5.24 3.68
N LYS A 182 -10.05 -4.07 4.33
CA LYS A 182 -9.02 -3.05 4.09
C LYS A 182 -7.60 -3.57 4.36
N ARG A 183 -7.37 -4.23 5.50
CA ARG A 183 -6.05 -4.83 5.81
C ARG A 183 -5.64 -5.87 4.77
N ILE A 184 -6.57 -6.69 4.30
CA ILE A 184 -6.33 -7.69 3.25
C ILE A 184 -5.96 -7.00 1.93
N ASN A 185 -6.69 -5.95 1.53
CA ASN A 185 -6.38 -5.14 0.36
C ASN A 185 -4.99 -4.50 0.45
N LEU A 186 -4.63 -3.92 1.61
CA LEU A 186 -3.32 -3.32 1.84
C LEU A 186 -2.20 -4.38 1.76
N SER A 187 -2.40 -5.54 2.35
CA SER A 187 -1.45 -6.67 2.25
C SER A 187 -1.28 -7.12 0.80
N TYR A 188 -2.37 -7.18 0.03
CA TYR A 188 -2.33 -7.50 -1.40
C TYR A 188 -1.61 -6.43 -2.24
N ALA A 189 -1.81 -5.15 -1.91
CA ALA A 189 -1.13 -4.03 -2.58
C ALA A 189 0.38 -4.04 -2.34
N LYS A 190 0.78 -4.34 -1.09
CA LYS A 190 2.18 -4.37 -0.63
C LYS A 190 2.98 -5.52 -1.25
N ASP A 191 2.42 -6.73 -1.25
CA ASP A 191 3.10 -7.94 -1.72
C ASP A 191 2.29 -8.64 -2.83
N TYR A 192 2.26 -8.01 -4.00
CA TYR A 192 1.55 -8.55 -5.15
C TYR A 192 2.29 -9.76 -5.75
N ARG A 193 1.58 -10.89 -5.84
CA ARG A 193 2.08 -12.14 -6.44
C ARG A 193 1.03 -12.78 -7.34
N LEU A 194 1.39 -13.10 -8.59
CA LEU A 194 0.52 -13.80 -9.56
C LEU A 194 0.00 -15.13 -9.01
N SER A 195 0.82 -15.86 -8.25
CA SER A 195 0.43 -17.13 -7.64
C SER A 195 -0.77 -16.97 -6.70
N LYS A 196 -0.86 -15.84 -6.00
CA LYS A 196 -1.99 -15.53 -5.11
C LYS A 196 -3.26 -15.26 -5.92
N ASP A 197 -3.15 -14.56 -7.05
CA ASP A 197 -4.30 -14.34 -7.95
C ASP A 197 -4.84 -15.68 -8.46
N ILE A 198 -3.95 -16.56 -8.94
CA ILE A 198 -4.32 -17.91 -9.41
C ILE A 198 -4.99 -18.71 -8.29
N GLU A 199 -4.42 -18.69 -7.08
CA GLU A 199 -4.99 -19.37 -5.91
C GLU A 199 -6.41 -18.88 -5.61
N ILE A 200 -6.64 -17.56 -5.60
CA ILE A 200 -7.96 -16.98 -5.34
C ILE A 200 -8.94 -17.42 -6.43
N ILE A 201 -8.56 -17.32 -7.70
CA ILE A 201 -9.39 -17.73 -8.84
C ILE A 201 -9.77 -19.21 -8.70
N LEU A 202 -8.82 -20.11 -8.46
CA LEU A 202 -9.09 -21.54 -8.32
C LEU A 202 -9.98 -21.86 -7.11
N LYS A 203 -9.78 -21.19 -5.97
CA LYS A 203 -10.61 -21.43 -4.77
C LYS A 203 -12.02 -20.84 -4.88
N LYS A 204 -12.20 -19.78 -5.67
CA LYS A 204 -13.45 -19.00 -5.75
C LYS A 204 -14.03 -18.94 -7.16
N TRP A 205 -13.63 -19.84 -8.05
CA TRP A 205 -14.05 -19.82 -9.45
C TRP A 205 -15.57 -19.89 -9.64
N LYS A 206 -16.30 -20.56 -8.76
CA LYS A 206 -17.77 -20.61 -8.78
C LYS A 206 -18.45 -19.25 -8.60
N GLN A 207 -17.71 -18.25 -8.09
CA GLN A 207 -18.15 -16.87 -7.85
C GLN A 207 -17.73 -15.91 -8.98
N LEU A 208 -17.06 -16.37 -10.04
CA LEU A 208 -16.60 -15.50 -11.13
C LEU A 208 -17.73 -14.85 -11.95
N GLY A 209 -18.97 -15.27 -11.72
CA GLY A 209 -20.16 -14.63 -12.30
C GLY A 209 -20.82 -13.59 -11.42
N GLU A 210 -20.27 -13.30 -10.24
CA GLU A 210 -20.84 -12.33 -9.29
C GLU A 210 -20.81 -10.88 -9.78
#